data_AF-A0A6M5Z4X5-F1
#
_entry.id   AF-A0A6M5Z4X5-F1
#
_cell.length_a   1.000
_cell.length_b   1.000
_cell.length_c   1.000
_cell.angle_alpha   90.00
_cell.angle_beta   90.00
_cell.angle_gamma   90.00
#
_symmetry.space_group_name_H-M   'P 1'
#
loop_
_entity.id
_entity.type
_entity.pdbx_description
1 polymer ?
#
loop_
_entity_poly.entity_id
_entity_poly.type
_entity_poly.pdbx_seq_one_letter_code
_entity_poly.pdbx_strand_id
1 'polypeptide(L)'
;MRLTESAGGAWVAEFRRGAVPARPYRAPRAAAESLAPDVAVWVDRIAAAVGSDDDRAWWVQCVTRLGTGAVDRGLGQLKEVCRAQRVANPGGLLTKIFKDIAAEQRILLT
;
A
#
# COMPACT_ATOMS: atom_id res chain seq x y z
N MET A 1 -18.60 -5.71 -16.58
CA MET A 1 -19.07 -7.09 -16.44
C MET A 1 -19.68 -7.47 -17.78
N ARG A 2 -19.19 -8.53 -18.42
CA ARG A 2 -19.76 -9.04 -19.67
C ARG A 2 -20.19 -10.48 -19.44
N LEU A 3 -21.40 -10.82 -19.86
CA LEU A 3 -21.85 -12.20 -19.89
C LEU A 3 -21.45 -12.80 -21.24
N THR A 4 -20.76 -13.92 -21.21
CA THR A 4 -20.36 -14.67 -22.40
C THR A 4 -20.84 -16.09 -22.28
N GLU A 5 -21.47 -16.58 -23.34
CA GLU A 5 -21.90 -17.97 -23.44
C GLU A 5 -20.68 -18.85 -23.75
N SER A 6 -20.45 -19.86 -22.92
CA SER A 6 -19.38 -20.85 -23.12
C SER A 6 -19.76 -21.82 -24.24
N ALA A 7 -18.76 -22.50 -24.83
CA ALA A 7 -18.98 -23.47 -25.91
C ALA A 7 -19.92 -24.64 -25.54
N GLY A 8 -20.21 -24.83 -24.25
CA GLY A 8 -21.18 -25.80 -23.73
C GLY A 8 -22.56 -25.24 -23.40
N GLY A 9 -22.89 -23.99 -23.78
CA GLY A 9 -24.19 -23.37 -23.55
C GLY A 9 -24.42 -22.80 -22.14
N ALA A 10 -23.40 -22.80 -21.28
CA ALA A 10 -23.48 -22.17 -19.96
C ALA A 10 -23.08 -20.69 -20.02
N TRP A 11 -23.84 -19.82 -19.36
CA TRP A 11 -23.54 -18.39 -19.25
C TRP A 11 -22.50 -18.13 -18.16
N VAL A 12 -21.39 -17.49 -18.52
CA VAL A 12 -20.29 -17.17 -17.59
C VAL A 12 -20.10 -15.66 -17.51
N ALA A 13 -19.94 -15.15 -16.29
CA ALA A 13 -19.62 -13.75 -16.04
C ALA A 13 -18.11 -13.50 -16.13
N GLU A 14 -17.68 -12.75 -17.14
CA GLU A 14 -16.28 -12.33 -17.29
C GLU A 14 -16.07 -11.00 -16.53
N PHE A 15 -15.21 -11.07 -15.50
CA PHE A 15 -14.75 -9.91 -14.74
C PHE A 15 -13.34 -9.56 -15.18
N ARG A 16 -13.19 -8.47 -15.94
CA ARG A 16 -11.86 -7.89 -16.22
C ARG A 16 -11.51 -6.89 -15.14
N ARG A 17 -10.52 -7.23 -14.33
CA ARG A 17 -9.91 -6.26 -13.40
C ARG A 17 -9.11 -5.29 -14.25
N GLY A 18 -9.52 -4.02 -14.30
CA GLY A 18 -8.73 -2.98 -14.92
C GLY A 18 -7.39 -2.88 -14.19
N ALA A 19 -6.32 -3.37 -14.77
CA ALA A 19 -4.98 -3.07 -14.32
C ALA A 19 -4.67 -1.65 -14.77
N VAL A 20 -4.83 -0.67 -13.88
CA VAL A 20 -4.27 0.66 -14.12
C VAL A 20 -2.75 0.45 -14.12
N PRO A 21 -2.04 0.70 -15.24
CA PRO A 21 -0.59 0.59 -15.25
C PRO A 21 -0.05 1.55 -14.18
N ALA A 22 0.73 1.02 -13.25
CA ALA A 22 1.37 1.81 -12.21
C ALA A 22 2.16 2.92 -12.91
N ARG A 23 1.70 4.17 -12.80
CA ARG A 23 2.48 5.31 -13.24
C ARG A 23 3.68 5.37 -12.28
N PRO A 24 4.93 5.25 -12.76
CA PRO A 24 6.07 5.48 -11.90
C PRO A 24 6.00 6.94 -11.44
N TYR A 25 5.75 7.12 -10.14
CA TYR A 25 5.74 8.44 -9.53
C TYR A 25 7.19 8.93 -9.47
N ARG A 26 7.59 9.78 -10.42
CA ARG A 26 8.83 10.55 -10.32
C ARG A 26 8.61 11.73 -9.38
N ALA A 27 8.59 11.48 -8.07
CA ALA A 27 8.83 12.56 -7.12
C ALA A 27 10.31 12.97 -7.22
N PRO A 28 10.63 14.27 -7.35
CA PRO A 28 11.99 14.74 -7.14
C PRO A 28 12.43 14.37 -5.72
N ARG A 29 13.57 13.69 -5.59
CA ARG A 29 14.19 13.30 -4.31
C ARG A 29 14.30 14.48 -3.32
N ALA A 30 14.50 15.69 -3.86
CA ALA A 30 14.55 16.94 -3.11
C ALA A 30 13.26 17.28 -2.32
N ALA A 31 12.08 16.80 -2.74
CA ALA A 31 10.84 17.01 -1.98
C ALA A 31 10.77 16.18 -0.68
N ALA A 32 11.61 15.14 -0.56
CA ALA A 32 11.74 14.32 0.64
C ALA A 32 12.76 14.88 1.66
N GLU A 33 13.53 15.92 1.31
CA GLU A 33 14.60 16.46 2.17
C GLU A 33 14.07 17.49 3.20
N SER A 34 12.80 17.89 3.10
CA SER A 34 12.11 18.80 4.03
C SER A 34 11.10 18.06 4.93
N LEU A 35 11.34 16.77 5.24
CA LEU A 35 10.46 16.03 6.13
C LEU A 35 10.66 16.49 7.58
N ALA A 36 9.57 16.66 8.31
CA ALA A 36 9.65 16.75 9.77
C ALA A 36 10.41 15.51 10.30
N PRO A 37 11.36 15.67 11.25
CA PRO A 37 12.23 14.58 11.71
C PRO A 37 11.45 13.31 12.08
N ASP A 38 10.30 13.47 12.72
CA ASP A 38 9.44 12.36 13.12
C ASP A 38 8.91 11.57 11.91
N VAL A 39 8.54 12.25 10.83
CA VAL A 39 8.03 11.58 9.61
C VAL A 39 9.15 10.77 8.95
N ALA A 40 10.36 11.32 8.88
CA ALA A 40 11.51 10.63 8.31
C ALA A 40 11.81 9.31 9.04
N VAL A 41 11.80 9.33 10.38
CA VAL A 41 12.02 8.13 11.22
C VAL A 41 11.00 7.04 10.91
N TRP A 42 9.71 7.39 10.78
CA TRP A 42 8.68 6.40 10.46
C TRP A 42 8.78 5.86 9.04
N VAL A 43 9.14 6.70 8.07
CA VAL A 43 9.38 6.28 6.69
C VAL A 43 10.54 5.29 6.60
N ASP A 44 11.64 5.55 7.31
CA ASP A 44 12.78 4.63 7.36
C ASP A 44 12.42 3.31 8.03
N ARG A 45 11.61 3.33 9.10
CA ARG A 45 11.07 2.11 9.73
C ARG A 45 10.20 1.30 8.76
N ILE A 46 9.39 1.97 7.95
CA ILE A 46 8.57 1.31 6.92
C ILE A 46 9.48 0.68 5.87
N ALA A 47 10.42 1.44 5.31
CA ALA A 47 11.36 0.96 4.29
C ALA A 47 12.15 -0.27 4.78
N ALA A 48 12.62 -0.24 6.03
CA ALA A 48 13.30 -1.36 6.67
C ALA A 48 12.38 -2.58 6.84
N ALA A 49 11.10 -2.38 7.20
CA ALA A 49 10.15 -3.46 7.39
C ALA A 49 9.72 -4.14 6.08
N VAL A 50 9.63 -3.39 4.98
CA VAL A 50 9.25 -3.92 3.66
C VAL A 50 10.45 -4.38 2.83
N GLY A 51 11.66 -3.94 3.19
CA GLY A 51 12.91 -4.30 2.52
C GLY A 51 13.19 -3.51 1.23
N SER A 52 12.50 -2.40 0.99
CA SER A 52 12.69 -1.51 -0.16
C SER A 52 12.33 -0.07 0.19
N ASP A 53 13.01 0.88 -0.47
CA ASP A 53 12.76 2.33 -0.38
C ASP A 53 12.10 2.89 -1.66
N ASP A 54 11.66 2.03 -2.59
CA ASP A 54 11.12 2.44 -3.90
C ASP A 54 9.84 3.30 -3.75
N ASP A 55 9.05 3.03 -2.72
CA ASP A 55 7.77 3.68 -2.45
C ASP A 55 7.87 4.80 -1.39
N ARG A 56 9.07 5.35 -1.14
CA ARG A 56 9.32 6.33 -0.05
C ARG A 56 8.33 7.49 -0.01
N ALA A 57 8.00 8.06 -1.17
CA ALA A 57 7.07 9.18 -1.25
C ALA A 57 5.63 8.79 -0.84
N TRP A 58 5.22 7.56 -1.15
CA TRP A 58 3.95 7.02 -0.70
C TRP A 58 3.95 6.78 0.82
N TRP A 59 5.07 6.31 1.38
CA TRP A 59 5.22 6.17 2.83
C TRP A 59 5.14 7.50 3.58
N VAL A 60 5.79 8.54 3.06
CA VAL A 60 5.66 9.91 3.59
C VAL A 60 4.19 10.30 3.69
N GLN A 61 3.44 10.15 2.60
CA GLN A 61 2.03 10.51 2.59
C GLN A 61 1.20 9.71 3.59
N CYS A 62 1.45 8.39 3.69
CA CYS A 62 0.78 7.54 4.67
C CYS A 62 1.04 8.02 6.10
N VAL A 63 2.31 8.29 6.44
CA VAL A 63 2.69 8.77 7.78
C VAL A 63 2.06 10.13 8.08
N THR A 64 2.10 11.06 7.13
CA THR A 64 1.54 12.40 7.31
C THR A 64 0.02 12.39 7.47
N ARG A 65 -0.69 11.54 6.72
CA ARG A 65 -2.17 11.53 6.74
C ARG A 65 -2.77 10.63 7.82
N LEU A 66 -2.19 9.45 8.05
CA LEU A 66 -2.71 8.50 9.04
C LEU A 66 -2.23 8.80 10.46
N GLY A 67 -1.08 9.46 10.59
CA GLY A 67 -0.41 9.64 11.87
C GLY A 67 0.31 8.38 12.34
N THR A 68 1.15 8.57 13.36
CA THR A 68 2.12 7.57 13.82
C THR A 68 1.48 6.33 14.43
N GLY A 69 0.38 6.47 15.19
CA GLY A 69 -0.31 5.33 15.81
C GLY A 69 -0.94 4.37 14.79
N ALA A 70 -1.49 4.90 13.70
CA ALA A 70 -2.05 4.10 12.62
C ALA A 70 -0.94 3.37 11.83
N VAL A 71 0.19 4.05 11.60
CA VAL A 71 1.37 3.46 10.97
C VAL A 71 1.94 2.33 11.81
N ASP A 72 2.10 2.53 13.12
CA ASP A 72 2.62 1.51 14.04
C ASP A 72 1.72 0.28 14.08
N ARG A 73 0.38 0.47 14.16
CA ARG A 73 -0.60 -0.63 14.03
C ARG A 73 -0.42 -1.39 12.72
N GLY A 74 -0.25 -0.69 11.60
CA GLY A 74 -0.07 -1.32 10.29
C GLY A 74 1.23 -2.13 10.19
N LEU A 75 2.33 -1.61 10.74
CA LEU A 75 3.60 -2.34 10.83
C LEU A 75 3.48 -3.58 11.73
N GLY A 76 2.73 -3.48 12.83
CA GLY A 76 2.39 -4.63 13.68
C GLY A 76 1.68 -5.74 12.90
N GLN A 77 0.65 -5.38 12.13
CA GLN A 77 -0.07 -6.33 11.29
C GLN A 77 0.82 -6.97 10.21
N LEU A 78 1.65 -6.17 9.54
CA LEU A 78 2.61 -6.69 8.56
C LEU A 78 3.55 -7.72 9.19
N LYS A 79 4.09 -7.40 10.38
CA LYS A 79 5.00 -8.30 11.12
C LYS A 79 4.34 -9.63 11.46
N GLU A 80 3.10 -9.60 11.93
CA GLU A 80 2.36 -10.83 12.26
C GLU A 80 2.07 -11.68 11.02
N VAL A 81 1.70 -11.07 9.89
CA VAL A 81 1.49 -11.81 8.64
C VAL A 81 2.80 -12.41 8.11
N CYS A 82 3.91 -11.66 8.13
CA CYS A 82 5.22 -12.15 7.71
C CYS A 82 5.77 -13.26 8.62
N ARG A 83 5.36 -13.30 9.89
CA ARG A 83 5.66 -14.41 10.81
C ARG A 83 4.84 -15.67 10.49
N ALA A 84 3.57 -15.49 10.15
CA ALA A 84 2.67 -16.59 9.84
C ALA A 84 2.95 -17.23 8.47
N GLN A 85 3.41 -16.45 7.48
CA GLN A 85 3.63 -16.93 6.12
C GLN A 85 4.65 -16.09 5.34
N ARG A 86 5.22 -16.68 4.28
CA ARG A 86 6.09 -15.97 3.35
C ARG A 86 5.28 -15.00 2.49
N VAL A 87 5.56 -13.70 2.61
CA VAL A 87 4.93 -12.65 1.80
C VAL A 87 5.83 -12.29 0.63
N ALA A 88 5.33 -12.44 -0.60
CA ALA A 88 6.10 -12.14 -1.81
C ALA A 88 6.32 -10.63 -2.04
N ASN A 89 5.35 -9.79 -1.65
CA ASN A 89 5.45 -8.33 -1.75
C ASN A 89 4.97 -7.65 -0.45
N PRO A 90 5.86 -7.47 0.54
CA PRO A 90 5.54 -6.81 1.80
C PRO A 90 5.05 -5.37 1.63
N GLY A 91 5.62 -4.59 0.70
CA GLY A 91 5.20 -3.21 0.43
C GLY A 91 3.77 -3.11 -0.12
N GLY A 92 3.41 -4.01 -1.04
CA GLY A 92 2.04 -4.10 -1.54
C GLY A 92 1.03 -4.49 -0.45
N LEU A 93 1.41 -5.41 0.44
CA LEU A 93 0.58 -5.78 1.59
C LEU A 93 0.42 -4.62 2.57
N LEU A 94 1.50 -3.92 2.91
CA LEU A 94 1.46 -2.76 3.79
C LEU A 94 0.60 -1.62 3.22
N THR A 95 0.70 -1.38 1.92
CA THR A 95 -0.16 -0.43 1.20
C THR A 95 -1.63 -0.78 1.35
N LYS A 96 -1.98 -2.07 1.24
CA LYS A 96 -3.35 -2.52 1.47
C LYS A 96 -3.79 -2.26 2.91
N ILE A 97 -2.96 -2.64 3.89
CA ILE A 97 -3.22 -2.41 5.32
C ILE A 97 -3.47 -0.92 5.61
N PHE A 98 -2.64 -0.03 5.07
CA PHE A 98 -2.82 1.42 5.25
C PHE A 98 -4.11 1.93 4.59
N LYS A 99 -4.50 1.41 3.43
CA LYS A 99 -5.79 1.75 2.81
C LYS A 99 -6.97 1.27 3.65
N ASP A 100 -6.88 0.09 4.25
CA ASP A 100 -7.93 -0.45 5.12
C ASP A 100 -8.05 0.41 6.40
N ILE A 101 -6.93 0.76 7.04
CA ILE A 101 -6.91 1.67 8.20
C ILE A 101 -7.43 3.07 7.83
N ALA A 102 -7.06 3.58 6.66
CA ALA A 102 -7.57 4.86 6.17
C ALA A 102 -9.09 4.83 6.01
N ALA A 103 -9.64 3.74 5.47
CA ALA A 103 -11.08 3.55 5.33
C ALA A 103 -11.79 3.48 6.69
N GLU A 104 -11.23 2.76 7.68
CA GLU A 104 -11.74 2.74 9.07
C GLU A 104 -11.83 4.16 9.66
N GLN A 105 -10.83 4.99 9.38
CA GLN A 105 -10.73 6.36 9.89
C GLN A 105 -11.40 7.41 8.99
N ARG A 106 -11.99 7.01 7.87
CA ARG A 106 -12.58 7.91 6.84
C ARG A 106 -11.57 8.92 6.28
N ILE A 107 -10.31 8.52 6.18
CA ILE A 107 -9.21 9.29 5.59
C ILE A 107 -9.02 8.85 4.14
N LEU A 108 -8.87 9.81 3.22
CA LEU A 108 -8.51 9.53 1.83
C LEU A 108 -6.99 9.50 1.67
N LEU A 109 -6.44 8.34 1.32
CA LEU A 109 -5.08 8.20 0.80
C LEU A 109 -5.16 8.19 -0.73
N THR A 110 -4.75 9.29 -1.35
CA THR A 110 -4.81 9.52 -2.81
C THR A 110 -3.48 9.28 -3.47
#